data_AF-A0A3R7FUX2-F1
#
_entry.id   AF-A0A3R7FUX2-F1
#
_cell.length_a   1.000
_cell.length_b   1.000
_cell.length_c   1.000
_cell.angle_alpha   90.00
_cell.angle_beta   90.00
_cell.angle_gamma   90.00
#
_symmetry.space_group_name_H-M   'P 1'
#
loop_
_entity.id
_entity.type
_entity.pdbx_description
1 polymer ?
#
loop_
_entity_poly.entity_id
_entity_poly.type
_entity_poly.pdbx_seq_one_letter_code
_entity_poly.pdbx_strand_id
1 'polypeptide(L)' 'MPSIAAGLLRFYEEESFGIKVRPEIIVIAAVLLILVIVLVPFFLKV' A
#
# COMPACT_ATOMS: atom_id res chain seq x y z
N MET A 1 -18.08 26.05 27.30
CA MET A 1 -18.05 24.66 27.78
C MET A 1 -16.99 23.91 26.98
N PRO A 2 -16.00 23.26 27.63
CA PRO A 2 -14.73 22.87 27.03
C PRO A 2 -14.73 21.49 26.33
N SER A 3 -13.85 21.38 25.32
CA SER A 3 -13.11 20.18 24.89
C SER A 3 -13.84 18.82 24.75
N ILE A 4 -14.68 18.67 23.72
CA ILE A 4 -14.97 17.36 23.11
C ILE A 4 -14.26 17.21 21.75
N ALA A 5 -13.65 18.29 21.23
CA ALA A 5 -12.93 18.31 19.95
C ALA A 5 -11.41 17.97 20.05
N ALA A 6 -10.89 17.64 21.24
CA ALA A 6 -9.47 17.30 21.42
C ALA A 6 -9.14 15.86 20.97
N GLY A 7 -10.10 14.94 21.04
CA GLY A 7 -9.91 13.56 20.57
C GLY A 7 -9.75 13.51 19.04
N LEU A 8 -10.63 14.20 18.31
CA LEU A 8 -10.62 14.21 16.84
C LEU A 8 -9.44 14.97 16.21
N LEU A 9 -8.68 15.78 16.94
CA LEU A 9 -7.45 16.39 16.43
C LEU A 9 -6.22 15.51 16.73
N ARG A 10 -6.18 14.88 17.92
CA ARG A 10 -5.13 13.91 18.28
C ARG A 10 -5.16 12.65 17.41
N PHE A 11 -6.34 12.23 16.96
CA PHE A 11 -6.51 11.05 16.08
C PHE A 11 -6.18 11.33 14.60
N TYR A 12 -6.06 12.61 14.20
CA TYR A 12 -5.64 12.99 12.85
C TYR A 12 -4.19 13.53 12.81
N GLU A 13 -3.61 13.87 13.97
CA GLU A 13 -2.18 14.20 14.14
C GLU A 13 -1.26 12.98 14.12
N GLU A 14 -1.77 11.75 14.27
CA GLU A 14 -1.01 10.56 13.90
C GLU A 14 -1.05 10.38 12.38
N GLU A 15 -0.51 11.39 11.69
CA GLU A 15 -0.21 11.35 10.26
C GLU A 15 0.48 10.03 9.97
N SER A 16 -0.06 9.23 9.06
CA SER A 16 0.57 7.97 8.66
C SER A 16 2.01 8.26 8.24
N PHE A 17 2.96 7.94 9.12
CA PHE A 17 4.38 8.15 8.87
C PHE A 17 4.82 7.17 7.78
N GLY A 18 5.37 7.71 6.69
CA GLY A 18 5.96 6.91 5.62
C GLY A 18 5.68 7.43 4.23
N ILE A 19 6.15 6.66 3.24
CA ILE A 19 5.96 6.98 1.83
C ILE A 19 4.51 6.64 1.47
N LYS A 20 3.71 7.67 1.17
CA LYS A 20 2.35 7.50 0.65
C LYS A 20 2.42 6.98 -0.77
N VAL A 21 2.32 5.66 -0.92
CA VAL A 21 2.26 5.01 -2.23
C VAL A 21 0.80 4.92 -2.66
N ARG A 22 0.53 5.32 -3.90
CA ARG A 22 -0.78 5.17 -4.52
C ARG A 22 -1.16 3.67 -4.58
N PRO A 23 -2.36 3.25 -4.16
CA PRO A 23 -2.76 1.84 -4.15
C PRO A 23 -2.56 1.13 -5.50
N GLU A 24 -2.74 1.87 -6.61
CA GLU A 24 -2.56 1.38 -7.97
C GLU A 24 -1.15 0.85 -8.21
N ILE A 25 -0.12 1.49 -7.62
CA ILE A 25 1.28 1.08 -7.75
C ILE A 25 1.50 -0.29 -7.10
N ILE A 26 0.89 -0.52 -5.94
CA ILE A 26 1.02 -1.78 -5.20
C ILE A 26 0.34 -2.91 -5.97
N VAL A 27 -0.85 -2.64 -6.51
CA VAL A 27 -1.59 -3.63 -7.32
C VAL A 27 -0.80 -4.00 -8.58
N ILE A 28 -0.26 -3.00 -9.29
CA ILE A 28 0.56 -3.25 -10.49
C ILE A 28 1.81 -4.07 -10.13
N ALA A 29 2.50 -3.73 -9.05
CA ALA A 29 3.69 -4.46 -8.60
C ALA A 29 3.36 -5.93 -8.26
N ALA A 30 2.25 -6.18 -7.57
CA ALA A 30 1.80 -7.53 -7.24
C ALA A 30 1.46 -8.33 -8.50
N VAL A 31 0.72 -7.75 -9.45
CA VAL A 31 0.36 -8.39 -10.72
C VAL A 31 1.61 -8.72 -11.53
N LEU A 32 2.57 -7.80 -11.64
CA LEU A 32 3.84 -8.04 -12.34
C LEU A 32 4.61 -9.20 -11.72
N LEU A 33 4.69 -9.26 -10.39
CA LEU A 33 5.38 -10.34 -9.70
C LEU A 33 4.72 -11.70 -10.00
N ILE A 34 3.39 -11.77 -9.99
CA ILE A 34 2.65 -12.98 -10.34
C ILE A 34 2.95 -13.39 -11.79
N LEU A 35 2.89 -12.44 -12.73
CA LEU A 35 3.17 -12.71 -14.14
C LEU A 35 4.58 -13.24 -14.34
N VAL A 36 5.59 -12.67 -13.68
CA VAL A 36 6.97 -13.17 -13.76
C VAL A 36 7.04 -14.62 -13.28
N ILE A 37 6.53 -14.92 -12.09
CA ILE A 37 6.58 -16.29 -11.53
C ILE A 37 5.85 -17.29 -12.44
N VAL A 38 4.70 -16.89 -12.99
CA VAL A 38 3.92 -17.75 -13.88
C VAL A 38 4.60 -17.94 -15.22
N LEU A 39 5.17 -16.89 -15.83
CA LEU A 39 5.74 -16.92 -17.17
C LEU A 39 7.17 -17.49 -17.23
N VAL A 40 7.95 -17.33 -16.16
CA VAL A 40 9.32 -17.85 -16.04
C VAL A 40 9.42 -19.34 -16.41
N PRO A 41 8.60 -20.27 -15.88
CA PRO A 41 8.68 -21.68 -16.27
C PRO A 41 8.36 -21.92 -17.74
N PHE A 42 7.40 -21.19 -18.33
CA PHE A 42 7.10 -21.30 -19.76
C PHE A 42 8.29 -20.89 -20.63
N PHE A 43 9.04 -19.88 -20.20
CA PHE A 43 10.24 -19.44 -20.93
C PHE A 43 11.44 -20.36 -20.71
N LEU A 44 11.62 -20.87 -19.48
CA LEU A 44 12.76 -21.68 -19.12
C LEU A 44 12.70 -23.15 -19.62
N LYS A 45 11.62 -23.60 -20.26
CA LYS A 45 11.43 -25.01 -20.71
C LYS A 45 11.88 -26.03 -19.64
N VAL A 46 11.50 -25.76 -18.38
CA VAL A 46 11.64 -26.69 -17.26
C VAL A 46 10.43 -27.60 -17.21
#